data_AF-A0A1I0AHY1-F1
#
_entry.id   AF-A0A1I0AHY1-F1
#
_cell.length_a   1.000
_cell.length_b   1.000
_cell.length_c   1.000
_cell.angle_alpha   90.00
_cell.angle_beta   90.00
_cell.angle_gamma   90.00
#
_symmetry.space_group_name_H-M   'P 1'
#
loop_
_entity.id
_entity.type
_entity.pdbx_description
1 polymer ?
#
loop_
_entity_poly.entity_id
_entity_poly.type
_entity_poly.pdbx_seq_one_letter_code
_entity_poly.pdbx_strand_id
1 'polypeptide(L)'
;MEDDYDELDDLIMQKPSEGERVKKEHEMLDKAASHPIRRKMVGAIGVFGKPEEQLKKEVEVDDNAFKYHMDFLKNANIVVIKEDIYRLTDAGIDLLSATEHHRES
;
A
#
# COMPACT_ATOMS: atom_id res chain seq x y z
N MET A 1 -14.47 37.10 22.60
CA MET A 1 -13.99 36.33 21.44
C MET A 1 -14.38 34.92 21.78
N GLU A 2 -15.57 34.53 21.33
CA GLU A 2 -16.21 33.26 21.66
C GLU A 2 -15.45 32.09 21.05
N ASP A 3 -15.55 30.97 21.75
CA ASP A 3 -14.90 29.69 21.52
C ASP A 3 -15.40 29.03 20.23
N ASP A 4 -14.82 29.40 19.08
CA ASP A 4 -15.04 28.71 17.79
C ASP A 4 -14.22 27.40 17.66
N TYR A 5 -13.61 26.91 18.75
CA TYR A 5 -12.69 25.76 18.73
C TYR A 5 -13.34 24.40 19.03
N ASP A 6 -14.57 24.32 19.53
CA ASP A 6 -15.03 23.07 20.15
C ASP A 6 -15.67 22.06 19.16
N GLU A 7 -16.50 22.49 18.20
CA GLU A 7 -17.21 21.53 17.32
C GLU A 7 -16.36 21.00 16.15
N LEU A 8 -15.46 21.83 15.59
CA LEU A 8 -14.63 21.43 14.46
C LEU A 8 -13.49 20.49 14.88
N ASP A 9 -12.90 20.75 16.06
CA ASP A 9 -11.84 19.91 16.60
C ASP A 9 -12.40 18.55 17.08
N ASP A 10 -13.61 18.49 17.62
CA ASP A 10 -14.26 17.23 18.00
C ASP A 10 -14.53 16.31 16.79
N LEU A 11 -14.89 16.88 15.64
CA LEU A 11 -15.07 16.13 14.39
C LEU A 11 -13.73 15.60 13.85
N ILE A 12 -12.63 16.35 14.02
CA ILE A 12 -11.27 15.95 13.63
C ILE A 12 -10.69 14.91 14.59
N MET A 13 -11.03 14.98 15.89
CA MET A 13 -10.62 14.02 16.91
C MET A 13 -11.42 12.71 16.89
N GLN A 14 -12.51 12.64 16.12
CA GLN A 14 -13.30 11.43 16.00
C GLN A 14 -12.49 10.35 15.27
N LYS A 15 -12.05 9.34 16.03
CA LYS A 15 -11.37 8.17 15.46
C LYS A 15 -12.35 7.48 14.50
N PRO A 16 -11.89 7.13 13.28
CA PRO A 16 -12.75 6.43 12.33
C PRO A 16 -13.27 5.14 12.97
N SER A 17 -14.56 4.88 12.77
CA SER A 17 -15.18 3.62 13.17
C SER A 17 -14.48 2.45 12.49
N GLU A 18 -14.61 1.25 13.06
CA GLU A 18 -14.05 0.04 12.47
C GLU A 18 -14.51 -0.16 11.01
N GLY A 19 -15.78 0.11 10.72
CA GLY A 19 -16.33 0.02 9.36
C GLY A 19 -15.73 1.03 8.38
N GLU A 20 -15.44 2.26 8.82
CA GLU A 20 -14.77 3.27 7.99
C GLU A 20 -13.31 2.91 7.72
N ARG A 21 -12.64 2.29 8.69
CA ARG A 21 -11.27 1.78 8.52
C ARG A 21 -11.22 0.69 7.46
N VAL A 22 -12.10 -0.30 7.55
CA VAL A 22 -12.19 -1.41 6.58
C VAL A 22 -12.50 -0.88 5.17
N LYS A 23 -13.45 0.06 5.03
CA LYS A 23 -13.73 0.70 3.73
C LYS A 23 -12.50 1.39 3.15
N LYS A 24 -11.78 2.15 3.98
CA LYS A 24 -10.56 2.85 3.56
C LYS A 24 -9.45 1.88 3.15
N GLU A 25 -9.32 0.75 3.85
CA GLU A 25 -8.35 -0.30 3.49
C GLU A 25 -8.67 -0.91 2.12
N HIS A 26 -9.95 -1.26 1.87
CA HIS A 26 -10.40 -1.73 0.56
C HIS A 26 -10.13 -0.71 -0.55
N GLU A 27 -10.49 0.56 -0.34
CA GLU A 27 -10.22 1.62 -1.33
C GLU A 27 -8.73 1.78 -1.66
N MET A 28 -7.86 1.63 -0.66
CA MET A 28 -6.42 1.72 -0.85
C MET A 28 -5.88 0.51 -1.63
N LEU A 29 -6.44 -0.68 -1.41
CA LEU A 29 -6.12 -1.89 -2.16
C LEU A 29 -6.53 -1.77 -3.62
N ASP A 30 -7.73 -1.25 -3.92
CA ASP A 30 -8.20 -0.99 -5.29
C ASP A 30 -7.31 0.05 -6.00
N LYS A 31 -6.91 1.11 -5.28
CA LYS A 31 -5.95 2.11 -5.79
C LYS A 31 -4.58 1.50 -6.05
N ALA A 32 -4.13 0.55 -5.23
CA ALA A 32 -2.89 -0.18 -5.45
C ALA A 32 -2.98 -1.04 -6.72
N ALA A 33 -4.08 -1.79 -6.88
CA ALA A 33 -4.35 -2.68 -8.00
C ALA A 33 -4.47 -1.95 -9.35
N SER A 34 -5.03 -0.74 -9.36
CA SER A 34 -5.23 0.02 -10.60
C SER A 34 -3.94 0.65 -11.18
N HIS A 35 -2.82 0.68 -10.43
CA HIS A 35 -1.61 1.36 -10.87
C HIS A 35 -0.51 0.39 -11.34
N PRO A 36 0.02 0.53 -12.57
CA PRO A 36 0.91 -0.46 -13.18
C PRO A 36 2.22 -0.64 -12.40
N ILE A 37 2.83 0.45 -11.94
CA ILE A 37 4.09 0.37 -11.17
C ILE A 37 3.87 -0.32 -9.81
N ARG A 38 2.75 -0.05 -9.12
CA ARG A 38 2.45 -0.69 -7.84
C ARG A 38 2.23 -2.19 -8.01
N ARG A 39 1.52 -2.60 -9.06
CA ARG A 39 1.40 -4.01 -9.44
C ARG A 39 2.75 -4.65 -9.77
N LYS A 40 3.60 -3.96 -10.55
CA LYS A 40 4.96 -4.42 -10.87
C LYS A 40 5.78 -4.63 -9.59
N MET A 41 5.70 -3.70 -8.63
CA MET A 41 6.37 -3.82 -7.33
C MET A 41 5.86 -4.99 -6.51
N VAL A 42 4.54 -5.15 -6.37
CA VAL A 42 3.94 -6.28 -5.63
C VAL A 42 4.35 -7.62 -6.27
N GLY A 43 4.29 -7.72 -7.60
CA GLY A 43 4.78 -8.88 -8.34
C GLY A 43 6.28 -9.14 -8.14
N ALA A 44 7.11 -8.10 -8.12
CA ALA A 44 8.55 -8.22 -7.91
C ALA A 44 8.90 -8.64 -6.48
N ILE A 45 8.14 -8.20 -5.47
CA ILE A 45 8.31 -8.64 -4.07
C ILE A 45 8.00 -10.12 -3.95
N GLY A 46 6.88 -10.57 -4.52
CA GLY A 46 6.43 -11.96 -4.48
C GLY A 46 6.19 -12.51 -3.07
N VAL A 47 5.89 -13.80 -2.97
CA VAL A 47 5.53 -14.46 -1.70
C VAL A 47 6.70 -14.52 -0.71
N PHE A 48 7.93 -14.64 -1.19
CA PHE A 48 9.12 -14.78 -0.32
C PHE A 48 9.67 -13.45 0.19
N GLY A 49 9.23 -12.33 -0.40
CA GLY A 49 9.83 -11.03 -0.17
C GLY A 49 11.16 -10.84 -0.89
N LYS A 50 11.64 -9.59 -0.89
CA LYS A 50 12.85 -9.20 -1.62
C LYS A 50 13.54 -7.99 -0.99
N PRO A 51 14.89 -7.88 -1.00
CA PRO A 51 15.59 -6.70 -0.54
C PRO A 51 15.45 -5.53 -1.53
N GLU A 52 15.64 -4.29 -1.04
CA GLU A 52 15.46 -3.06 -1.81
C GLU A 52 16.27 -3.04 -3.11
N GLU A 53 17.55 -3.38 -3.04
CA GLU A 53 18.46 -3.31 -4.18
C GLU A 53 18.02 -4.20 -5.34
N GLN A 54 17.45 -5.36 -5.04
CA GLN A 54 16.92 -6.26 -6.06
C GLN A 54 15.61 -5.73 -6.63
N LEU A 55 14.73 -5.19 -5.79
CA LEU A 55 13.48 -4.57 -6.23
C LEU A 55 13.72 -3.39 -7.18
N LYS A 56 14.67 -2.50 -6.86
CA LYS A 56 15.01 -1.37 -7.72
C LYS A 56 15.50 -1.80 -9.09
N LYS A 57 16.32 -2.87 -9.15
CA LYS A 57 16.83 -3.45 -10.40
C LYS A 57 15.71 -4.06 -11.26
N GLU A 58 14.72 -4.71 -10.66
CA GLU A 58 13.63 -5.37 -11.39
C GLU A 58 12.51 -4.42 -11.82
N VAL A 59 12.20 -3.44 -10.98
CA VAL A 59 11.07 -2.53 -11.23
C VAL A 59 11.45 -1.46 -12.26
N GLU A 60 12.74 -1.18 -12.45
CA GLU A 60 13.28 -0.26 -13.48
C GLU A 60 12.63 1.14 -13.40
N VAL A 61 12.55 1.69 -12.20
CA VAL A 61 12.05 3.04 -11.93
C VAL A 61 13.13 3.86 -11.23
N ASP A 62 13.05 5.18 -11.34
CA ASP A 62 13.94 6.07 -10.59
C ASP A 62 13.68 5.99 -9.08
N ASP A 63 14.65 6.44 -8.28
CA ASP A 63 14.60 6.34 -6.82
C ASP A 63 13.41 7.11 -6.20
N ASN A 64 12.99 8.24 -6.79
CA ASN A 64 11.87 9.01 -6.26
C ASN A 64 10.55 8.31 -6.54
N ALA A 65 10.36 7.80 -7.75
CA ALA A 65 9.20 6.98 -8.10
C ALA A 65 9.15 5.69 -7.26
N PHE A 66 10.31 5.04 -7.06
CA PHE A 66 10.42 3.85 -6.22
C PHE A 66 9.90 4.14 -4.81
N LYS A 67 10.47 5.17 -4.18
CA LYS A 67 10.11 5.58 -2.82
C LYS A 67 8.64 5.96 -2.72
N TYR A 68 8.14 6.78 -3.63
CA TYR A 68 6.74 7.23 -3.62
C TYR A 68 5.75 6.05 -3.65
N HIS A 69 5.96 5.10 -4.56
CA HIS A 69 5.07 3.94 -4.67
C HIS A 69 5.24 2.97 -3.52
N MET A 70 6.48 2.77 -3.03
CA MET A 70 6.71 1.90 -1.88
C MET A 70 6.12 2.47 -0.58
N ASP A 71 6.21 3.78 -0.37
CA ASP A 71 5.57 4.48 0.75
C ASP A 71 4.05 4.34 0.68
N PHE A 72 3.45 4.45 -0.51
CA PHE A 72 2.04 4.17 -0.70
C PHE A 72 1.67 2.74 -0.28
N LEU A 73 2.43 1.74 -0.75
CA LEU A 73 2.15 0.33 -0.45
C LEU A 73 2.29 0.00 1.05
N LYS A 74 3.25 0.63 1.74
CA LYS A 74 3.37 0.53 3.21
C LYS A 74 2.19 1.19 3.91
N ASN A 75 1.81 2.40 3.49
CA ASN A 75 0.68 3.13 4.07
C ASN A 75 -0.66 2.43 3.85
N ALA A 76 -0.79 1.68 2.75
CA ALA A 76 -1.95 0.85 2.44
C ALA A 76 -1.95 -0.50 3.20
N ASN A 77 -0.97 -0.75 4.06
CA ASN A 77 -0.78 -2.05 4.74
C ASN A 77 -0.65 -3.24 3.78
N ILE A 78 -0.08 -3.01 2.59
CA ILE A 78 0.14 -4.05 1.56
C ILE A 78 1.56 -4.62 1.68
N VAL A 79 2.52 -3.78 2.06
CA VAL A 79 3.93 -4.13 2.20
C VAL A 79 4.44 -3.77 3.58
N VAL A 80 5.28 -4.64 4.13
CA VAL A 80 5.95 -4.48 5.42
C VAL A 80 7.43 -4.82 5.25
N ILE A 81 8.30 -4.11 5.98
CA ILE A 81 9.74 -4.42 6.03
C ILE A 81 10.00 -5.27 7.27
N LYS A 82 10.58 -6.46 7.08
CA LYS A 82 11.07 -7.33 8.16
C LYS A 82 12.47 -7.78 7.80
N GLU A 83 13.43 -7.54 8.69
CA GLU A 83 14.84 -7.94 8.49
C GLU A 83 15.43 -7.38 7.18
N ASP A 84 15.17 -6.09 6.90
CA ASP A 84 15.58 -5.40 5.66
C ASP A 84 15.04 -6.00 4.34
N ILE A 85 14.05 -6.90 4.45
CA ILE A 85 13.35 -7.51 3.33
C ILE A 85 11.94 -6.93 3.25
N TYR A 86 11.57 -6.43 2.08
CA TYR A 86 10.18 -6.08 1.78
C TYR A 86 9.38 -7.37 1.61
N ARG A 87 8.28 -7.50 2.36
CA ARG A 87 7.38 -8.66 2.34
C ARG A 87 5.96 -8.18 2.15
N LEU A 88 5.15 -8.99 1.46
CA LEU A 88 3.72 -8.76 1.33
C LEU A 88 3.01 -9.12 2.64
N THR A 89 2.02 -8.31 3.02
CA THR A 89 1.02 -8.67 4.03
C THR A 89 -0.03 -9.59 3.39
N ASP A 90 -1.01 -10.08 4.16
CA ASP A 90 -2.12 -10.87 3.62
C ASP A 90 -2.85 -10.11 2.49
N ALA A 91 -3.12 -8.81 2.70
CA ALA A 91 -3.71 -7.94 1.68
C ALA A 91 -2.81 -7.80 0.43
N GLY A 92 -1.48 -7.80 0.60
CA GLY A 92 -0.54 -7.80 -0.52
C GLY A 92 -0.49 -9.12 -1.27
N ILE A 93 -0.70 -10.24 -0.59
CA ILE A 93 -0.82 -11.56 -1.24
C ILE A 93 -2.11 -11.64 -2.05
N ASP A 94 -3.24 -11.15 -1.51
CA ASP A 94 -4.51 -11.08 -2.26
C ASP A 94 -4.35 -10.24 -3.53
N LEU A 95 -3.66 -9.09 -3.42
CA LEU A 95 -3.33 -8.26 -4.55
C LEU A 95 -2.43 -8.98 -5.56
N LEU A 96 -1.40 -9.69 -5.10
CA LEU A 96 -0.53 -10.47 -5.97
C LEU A 96 -1.35 -11.50 -6.77
N SER A 97 -2.20 -12.29 -6.09
CA SER A 97 -3.06 -13.27 -6.74
C SER A 97 -4.00 -12.64 -7.77
N ALA A 98 -4.62 -11.50 -7.44
CA ALA A 98 -5.47 -10.77 -8.39
C ALA A 98 -4.70 -10.29 -9.64
N THR A 99 -3.41 -9.96 -9.50
CA THR A 99 -2.58 -9.54 -10.64
C THR A 99 -2.08 -10.69 -11.52
N GLU A 100 -1.90 -11.89 -10.94
CA GLU A 100 -1.45 -13.07 -11.69
C GLU A 100 -2.58 -13.70 -12.51
N HIS A 101 -3.82 -13.72 -11.99
CA HIS A 101 -4.99 -14.19 -12.74
C HIS A 101 -5.25 -13.39 -14.03
N HIS A 102 -4.82 -12.13 -14.09
CA HIS A 102 -4.94 -11.29 -15.28
C HIS A 102 -3.87 -11.56 -16.36
N ARG A 103 -2.82 -12.36 -16.08
CA ARG A 103 -1.79 -12.74 -17.08
C ARG A 103 -2.13 -14.00 -17.87
N GLU A 104 -3.13 -14.78 -17.44
CA GLU A 104 -3.51 -16.06 -18.06
C GLU A 104 -4.80 -16.02 -18.89
N SER A 105 -5.40 -14.84 -19.11
CA SER A 105 -6.58 -14.65 -19.98
C SER A 105 -6.28 -13.87 -21.26
#